data_AF-A0A1C5J104-F1
#
_entry.id   AF-A0A1C5J104-F1
#
_cell.length_a   1.000
_cell.length_b   1.000
_cell.length_c   1.000
_cell.angle_alpha   90.00
_cell.angle_beta   90.00
_cell.angle_gamma   90.00
#
_symmetry.space_group_name_H-M   'P 1'
#
loop_
_entity.id
_entity.type
_entity.pdbx_description
1 polymer ?
#
loop_
_entity_poly.entity_id
_entity_poly.type
_entity_poly.pdbx_seq_one_letter_code
_entity_poly.pdbx_strand_id
1 'polypeptide(L)'
;MGCAMVVEPNEARTERSYAVEVADGSYRWYLVAAKRSRRSHRISELTTVVLSAAIPLAALLVPNWPQIPAILGSLLVVIAGCRAVFQWQENYLRFSQAREAVEEQRRLYRVGAHPYDDPALRDVELVKAVTRIEGDEMQRWAQIAQERAEPGRSLPN
;
A
#
# COMPACT_ATOMS: atom_id res chain seq x y z
N MET A 1 44.94 -17.57 -1.39
CA MET A 1 44.54 -18.54 -2.44
C MET A 1 43.02 -18.58 -2.45
N GLY A 2 42.39 -17.58 -3.07
CA GLY A 2 40.93 -17.46 -3.13
C GLY A 2 40.43 -18.27 -4.32
N CYS A 3 39.66 -19.31 -4.06
CA CYS A 3 38.99 -20.11 -5.07
C CYS A 3 38.00 -19.20 -5.80
N ALA A 4 38.32 -18.78 -7.03
CA ALA A 4 37.36 -18.12 -7.89
C ALA A 4 36.28 -19.16 -8.22
N MET A 5 35.14 -19.03 -7.56
CA MET A 5 33.95 -19.83 -7.86
C MET A 5 33.57 -19.50 -9.30
N VAL A 6 33.92 -20.39 -10.23
CA VAL A 6 33.46 -20.34 -11.61
C VAL A 6 31.98 -20.66 -11.54
N VAL A 7 31.14 -19.63 -11.47
CA VAL A 7 29.68 -19.77 -11.54
C VAL A 7 29.35 -20.38 -12.89
N GLU A 8 28.70 -21.54 -12.89
CA GLU A 8 28.31 -22.19 -14.14
C GLU A 8 27.28 -21.32 -14.88
N PRO A 9 27.34 -21.23 -16.22
CA PRO A 9 26.49 -20.31 -17.00
C PRO A 9 24.97 -20.59 -16.86
N ASN A 10 24.58 -21.73 -16.30
CA ASN A 10 23.19 -22.08 -15.99
C ASN A 10 22.72 -21.47 -14.65
N GLU A 11 23.58 -21.42 -13.63
CA GLU A 11 23.26 -20.86 -12.32
C GLU A 11 23.05 -19.35 -12.42
N ALA A 12 23.97 -18.63 -13.07
CA ALA A 12 23.83 -17.18 -13.28
C ALA A 12 22.56 -16.79 -14.06
N ARG A 13 22.13 -17.63 -15.02
CA ARG A 13 20.88 -17.40 -15.77
C ARG A 13 19.65 -17.63 -14.90
N THR A 14 19.70 -18.64 -14.05
CA THR A 14 18.62 -19.00 -13.11
C THR A 14 18.48 -17.95 -12.02
N GLU A 15 19.59 -17.48 -11.43
CA GLU A 15 19.62 -16.40 -10.44
C GLU A 15 19.07 -15.09 -11.00
N ARG A 16 19.47 -14.73 -12.23
CA ARG A 16 18.95 -13.56 -12.94
C ARG A 16 17.44 -13.65 -13.17
N SER A 17 16.95 -14.84 -13.53
CA SER A 17 15.52 -15.09 -13.71
C SER A 17 14.77 -14.96 -12.39
N TYR A 18 15.33 -15.47 -11.29
CA TYR A 18 14.74 -15.41 -9.96
C TYR A 18 14.65 -13.97 -9.42
N ALA A 19 15.72 -13.19 -9.52
CA ALA A 19 15.74 -11.81 -9.02
C ALA A 19 14.67 -10.92 -9.70
N VAL A 20 14.49 -11.10 -11.01
CA VAL A 20 13.46 -10.39 -11.78
C VAL A 20 12.05 -10.87 -11.39
N GLU A 21 11.85 -12.18 -11.19
CA GLU A 21 10.57 -12.75 -10.78
C GLU A 21 10.11 -12.22 -9.42
N VAL A 22 11.02 -12.15 -8.44
CA VAL A 22 10.74 -11.57 -7.11
C VAL A 22 10.32 -10.10 -7.25
N ALA A 23 11.09 -9.29 -7.98
CA ALA A 23 10.77 -7.87 -8.16
C ALA A 23 9.43 -7.64 -8.87
N ASP A 24 9.14 -8.42 -9.91
CA ASP A 24 7.87 -8.35 -10.66
C ASP A 24 6.69 -8.83 -9.79
N GLY A 25 6.90 -9.85 -8.97
CA GLY A 25 5.93 -10.37 -8.00
C GLY A 25 5.52 -9.29 -6.99
N SER A 26 6.50 -8.69 -6.30
CA SER A 26 6.26 -7.61 -5.33
C SER A 26 5.58 -6.41 -5.99
N TYR A 27 6.04 -6.00 -7.18
CA TYR A 27 5.42 -4.91 -7.94
C TYR A 27 3.93 -5.18 -8.25
N ARG A 28 3.61 -6.39 -8.74
CA ARG A 28 2.21 -6.77 -9.05
C ARG A 28 1.34 -6.78 -7.81
N TRP A 29 1.85 -7.29 -6.69
CA TRP A 29 1.12 -7.29 -5.42
C TRP A 29 0.78 -5.86 -4.98
N TYR A 30 1.77 -4.96 -4.95
CA TYR A 30 1.55 -3.55 -4.59
C TYR A 30 0.60 -2.84 -5.56
N LEU A 31 0.66 -3.16 -6.86
CA LEU A 31 -0.25 -2.61 -7.86
C LEU A 31 -1.71 -3.03 -7.62
N VAL A 32 -1.96 -4.30 -7.32
CA VAL A 32 -3.31 -4.80 -7.00
C VAL A 32 -3.80 -4.21 -5.67
N ALA A 33 -2.94 -4.17 -4.65
CA ALA A 33 -3.25 -3.58 -3.34
C ALA A 33 -3.62 -2.09 -3.45
N ALA A 34 -2.82 -1.29 -4.16
CA ALA A 34 -3.10 0.12 -4.40
C ALA A 34 -4.40 0.34 -5.18
N LYS A 35 -4.68 -0.46 -6.22
CA LYS A 35 -5.94 -0.36 -6.97
C LYS A 35 -7.16 -0.67 -6.10
N ARG A 36 -7.08 -1.67 -5.22
CA ARG A 36 -8.16 -2.05 -4.31
C ARG A 36 -8.45 -0.94 -3.30
N SER A 37 -7.42 -0.37 -2.68
CA SER A 37 -7.56 0.76 -1.75
C SER A 37 -8.18 1.98 -2.43
N ARG A 38 -7.73 2.31 -3.65
CA ARG A 38 -8.28 3.44 -4.42
C ARG A 38 -9.75 3.26 -4.79
N ARG A 39 -10.19 2.03 -5.08
CA ARG A 39 -11.59 1.73 -5.40
C ARG A 39 -12.47 1.87 -4.16
N SER A 40 -12.03 1.34 -3.03
CA SER A 40 -12.77 1.45 -1.76
C SER A 40 -12.95 2.91 -1.35
N HIS A 41 -11.88 3.71 -1.42
CA HIS A 41 -11.94 5.14 -1.10
C HIS A 41 -12.95 5.90 -1.96
N ARG A 42 -12.88 5.72 -3.29
CA ARG A 42 -13.78 6.42 -4.22
C ARG A 42 -15.23 6.03 -4.04
N ILE A 43 -15.51 4.75 -3.76
CA ILE A 43 -16.87 4.29 -3.48
C ILE A 43 -17.38 4.95 -2.20
N SER A 44 -16.57 4.97 -1.13
CA SER A 44 -16.99 5.56 0.14
C SER A 44 -17.23 7.06 0.04
N GLU A 45 -16.36 7.81 -0.62
CA GLU A 45 -16.59 9.25 -0.86
C GLU A 45 -17.85 9.51 -1.67
N LEU A 46 -18.07 8.76 -2.75
CA LEU A 46 -19.26 8.92 -3.57
C LEU A 46 -20.52 8.64 -2.76
N THR A 47 -20.54 7.57 -1.97
CA THR A 47 -21.68 7.23 -1.13
C THR A 47 -21.93 8.28 -0.05
N THR A 48 -20.87 8.85 0.56
CA THR A 48 -20.99 9.95 1.52
C THR A 48 -21.63 11.19 0.90
N VAL A 49 -21.20 11.60 -0.30
CA VAL A 49 -21.79 12.75 -1.02
C VAL A 49 -23.26 12.50 -1.36
N VAL A 50 -23.57 11.31 -1.90
CA VAL A 50 -24.95 10.94 -2.24
C VAL A 50 -25.86 10.94 -1.01
N LEU A 51 -25.41 10.33 0.10
CA LEU A 51 -26.17 10.32 1.35
C LEU A 51 -26.35 11.73 1.92
N SER A 52 -25.29 12.55 1.92
CA SER A 52 -25.36 13.93 2.41
C SER A 52 -26.36 14.78 1.63
N ALA A 53 -26.50 14.56 0.33
CA ALA A 53 -27.50 15.24 -0.51
C ALA A 53 -28.91 14.64 -0.34
N ALA A 54 -29.01 13.33 -0.13
CA ALA A 54 -30.29 12.63 0.01
C ALA A 54 -30.99 12.92 1.34
N ILE A 55 -30.27 13.16 2.45
CA ILE A 55 -30.85 13.46 3.76
C ILE A 55 -31.80 14.68 3.74
N PRO A 56 -31.38 15.89 3.31
CA PRO A 56 -32.27 17.05 3.28
C PRO A 56 -33.40 16.88 2.25
N LEU A 57 -33.15 16.20 1.12
CA LEU A 57 -34.20 15.90 0.13
C LEU A 57 -35.27 14.96 0.70
N ALA A 58 -34.89 13.92 1.43
CA ALA A 58 -35.82 13.00 2.07
C ALA A 58 -36.65 13.68 3.16
N ALA A 59 -36.01 14.57 3.94
CA ALA A 59 -36.70 15.38 4.94
C ALA A 59 -37.75 16.31 4.33
N LEU A 60 -37.48 16.84 3.13
CA LEU A 60 -38.39 17.76 2.44
C LEU A 60 -39.54 17.04 1.69
N LEU A 61 -39.25 15.94 1.01
CA LEU A 61 -40.21 15.26 0.13
C LEU A 61 -41.16 14.31 0.87
N VAL A 62 -40.73 13.73 2.00
CA VAL A 62 -41.53 12.74 2.73
C VAL A 62 -41.61 13.09 4.23
N PRO A 63 -42.20 14.24 4.60
CA PRO A 63 -42.23 14.71 5.99
C PRO A 63 -42.99 13.76 6.93
N ASN A 64 -43.92 12.96 6.40
CA ASN A 64 -44.70 12.03 7.20
C ASN A 64 -43.90 10.79 7.64
N TRP A 65 -42.76 10.48 7.01
CA TRP A 65 -41.98 9.27 7.28
C TRP A 65 -40.56 9.63 7.79
N PRO A 66 -40.42 10.06 9.05
CA PRO A 66 -39.14 10.49 9.63
C PRO A 66 -38.08 9.38 9.71
N GLN A 67 -38.49 8.12 9.53
CA GLN A 67 -37.60 6.96 9.51
C GLN A 67 -36.60 7.03 8.34
N ILE A 68 -36.98 7.58 7.18
CA ILE A 68 -36.12 7.64 5.99
C ILE A 68 -34.86 8.50 6.25
N PRO A 69 -34.96 9.78 6.65
CA PRO A 69 -33.77 10.58 6.94
C PRO A 69 -32.95 10.02 8.10
N ALA A 70 -33.57 9.37 9.09
CA ALA A 70 -32.86 8.73 10.20
C ALA A 70 -31.99 7.54 9.74
N ILE A 71 -32.49 6.71 8.83
CA ILE A 71 -31.73 5.60 8.24
C ILE A 71 -30.57 6.13 7.40
N LEU A 72 -30.80 7.16 6.57
CA LEU A 72 -29.76 7.79 5.76
C LEU A 72 -28.66 8.41 6.62
N GLY A 73 -29.03 9.13 7.69
CA GLY A 73 -28.09 9.70 8.66
C GLY A 73 -27.27 8.63 9.38
N SER A 74 -27.91 7.55 9.82
CA SER A 74 -27.22 6.41 10.46
C SER A 74 -26.24 5.73 9.51
N LEU A 75 -26.64 5.50 8.25
CA LEU A 75 -25.77 4.91 7.23
C LEU A 75 -24.57 5.81 6.92
N LEU A 76 -24.78 7.13 6.87
CA LEU A 76 -23.71 8.11 6.69
C LEU A 76 -22.67 8.03 7.81
N VAL A 77 -23.09 7.92 9.07
CA VAL A 77 -22.19 7.77 10.23
C VAL A 77 -21.40 6.46 10.15
N VAL A 78 -22.04 5.35 9.80
CA VAL A 78 -21.35 4.07 9.62
C VAL A 78 -20.28 4.17 8.53
N ILE A 79 -20.60 4.79 7.40
CA ILE A 79 -19.64 4.97 6.30
C ILE A 79 -18.49 5.90 6.71
N ALA A 80 -18.78 6.99 7.42
CA ALA A 80 -17.78 7.90 7.95
C ALA A 80 -16.85 7.20 8.96
N GLY A 81 -17.42 6.40 9.86
CA GLY A 81 -16.68 5.57 10.81
C GLY A 81 -15.79 4.54 10.12
N CYS A 82 -16.32 3.82 9.13
CA CYS A 82 -15.50 2.93 8.30
C CYS A 82 -14.35 3.68 7.62
N ARG A 83 -14.60 4.88 7.07
CA ARG A 83 -13.55 5.70 6.43
C ARG A 83 -12.45 6.07 7.43
N ALA A 84 -12.82 6.46 8.64
CA ALA A 84 -11.89 6.80 9.72
C ALA A 84 -11.08 5.59 10.22
N VAL A 85 -11.71 4.41 10.32
CA VAL A 85 -11.03 3.19 10.78
C VAL A 85 -10.06 2.65 9.72
N PHE A 86 -10.50 2.62 8.45
CA PHE A 86 -9.72 1.97 7.39
C PHE A 86 -8.66 2.86 6.76
N GLN A 87 -8.68 4.18 7.00
CA GLN A 87 -7.68 5.13 6.49
C GLN A 87 -7.29 4.86 5.03
N TRP A 88 -8.28 4.62 4.17
CA TRP A 88 -8.06 4.10 2.82
C TRP A 88 -7.13 4.99 1.98
N GLN A 89 -7.07 6.29 2.27
CA GLN A 89 -6.21 7.26 1.61
C GLN A 89 -4.74 7.04 1.95
N GLU A 90 -4.44 6.88 3.24
CA GLU A 90 -3.10 6.60 3.75
C GLU A 90 -2.60 5.25 3.24
N ASN A 91 -3.46 4.21 3.28
CA ASN A 91 -3.13 2.91 2.72
C ASN A 91 -2.85 2.99 1.20
N TYR A 92 -3.65 3.75 0.44
CA TYR A 92 -3.42 3.93 -0.99
C TYR A 92 -2.07 4.61 -1.26
N LEU A 93 -1.78 5.71 -0.56
CA LEU A 93 -0.53 6.45 -0.74
C LEU A 93 0.67 5.58 -0.37
N ARG A 94 0.60 4.85 0.75
CA ARG A 94 1.66 3.97 1.22
C ARG A 94 1.97 2.84 0.24
N PHE A 95 0.95 2.14 -0.25
CA PHE A 95 1.16 1.09 -1.27
C PHE A 95 1.64 1.67 -2.61
N SER A 96 1.23 2.89 -2.98
CA SER A 96 1.73 3.54 -4.19
C SER A 96 3.20 3.95 -4.06
N GLN A 97 3.64 4.42 -2.90
CA GLN A 97 5.05 4.72 -2.63
C GLN A 97 5.90 3.46 -2.71
N ALA A 98 5.47 2.36 -2.06
CA ALA A 98 6.18 1.08 -2.14
C ALA A 98 6.26 0.55 -3.59
N ARG A 99 5.18 0.69 -4.37
CA ARG A 99 5.17 0.34 -5.80
C ARG A 99 6.19 1.15 -6.60
N GLU A 100 6.23 2.47 -6.41
CA GLU A 100 7.16 3.33 -7.13
C GLU A 100 8.62 3.03 -6.72
N ALA A 101 8.88 2.74 -5.44
CA ALA A 101 10.21 2.33 -4.99
C ALA A 101 10.67 1.02 -5.65
N VAL A 102 9.80 0.01 -5.76
CA VAL A 102 10.13 -1.25 -6.47
C VAL A 102 10.34 -1.01 -7.97
N GLU A 103 9.51 -0.17 -8.59
CA GLU A 103 9.65 0.18 -10.01
C GLU A 103 10.94 0.96 -10.30
N GLU A 104 11.37 1.83 -9.40
CA GLU A 104 12.65 2.52 -9.47
C GLU A 104 13.82 1.52 -9.51
N GLN A 105 13.84 0.54 -8.60
CA GLN A 105 14.88 -0.50 -8.58
C GLN A 105 14.86 -1.33 -9.87
N ARG A 106 13.67 -1.69 -10.38
CA ARG A 106 13.52 -2.41 -11.66
C ARG A 106 14.07 -1.61 -12.84
N ARG A 107 13.87 -0.28 -12.85
CA ARG A 107 14.42 0.61 -13.89
C ARG A 107 15.93 0.68 -13.82
N LEU A 108 16.49 0.91 -12.64
CA LEU A 108 17.94 0.94 -12.41
C LEU A 108 18.61 -0.38 -12.83
N TYR A 109 18.00 -1.51 -12.48
CA TYR A 109 18.46 -2.84 -12.88
C TYR A 109 18.41 -3.08 -14.40
N ARG A 110 17.40 -2.53 -15.09
CA ARG A 110 17.26 -2.65 -16.55
C ARG A 110 18.32 -1.86 -17.29
N VAL A 111 18.66 -0.67 -16.81
CA VAL A 111 19.69 0.19 -17.43
C VAL A 111 21.10 -0.14 -16.96
N GLY A 112 21.26 -1.02 -15.96
CA GLY A 112 22.57 -1.36 -15.39
C GLY A 112 23.25 -0.17 -14.71
N ALA A 113 22.46 0.76 -14.16
CA ALA A 113 22.99 1.90 -13.42
C ALA A 113 23.31 1.48 -11.99
N HIS A 114 24.27 2.16 -11.36
CA HIS A 114 24.61 1.97 -9.94
C HIS A 114 23.33 1.95 -9.07
N PRO A 115 23.14 0.97 -8.17
CA PRO A 115 24.11 -0.04 -7.68
C PRO A 115 24.16 -1.37 -8.48
N TYR A 116 23.62 -1.40 -9.70
CA TYR A 116 23.52 -2.60 -10.55
C TYR A 116 24.51 -2.62 -11.71
N ASP A 117 25.58 -1.84 -11.61
CA ASP A 117 26.66 -1.70 -12.58
C ASP A 117 27.57 -2.94 -12.62
N ASP A 118 27.67 -3.69 -11.52
CA ASP A 118 28.36 -4.98 -11.47
C ASP A 118 27.43 -6.13 -11.94
N PRO A 119 27.71 -6.79 -13.07
CA PRO A 119 26.91 -7.89 -13.58
C PRO A 119 26.87 -9.12 -12.67
N ALA A 120 27.87 -9.31 -11.80
CA ALA A 120 27.94 -10.47 -10.89
C ALA A 120 27.11 -10.28 -9.63
N LEU A 121 26.90 -9.03 -9.18
CA LEU A 121 26.22 -8.72 -7.92
C LEU A 121 24.83 -8.10 -8.10
N ARG A 122 24.52 -7.58 -9.28
CA ARG A 122 23.24 -6.91 -9.59
C ARG A 122 21.99 -7.68 -9.18
N ASP A 123 21.98 -9.00 -9.29
CA ASP A 123 20.82 -9.84 -8.99
C ASP A 123 20.59 -9.95 -7.48
N VAL A 124 21.67 -10.16 -6.73
CA VAL A 124 21.67 -10.17 -5.27
C VAL A 124 21.28 -8.81 -4.72
N GLU A 125 21.82 -7.73 -5.29
CA GLU A 125 21.48 -6.36 -4.89
C GLU A 125 20.01 -6.03 -5.18
N LEU A 126 19.42 -6.58 -6.25
CA LEU A 126 18.01 -6.36 -6.58
C LEU A 126 17.11 -7.03 -5.53
N VAL A 127 17.40 -8.30 -5.18
CA VAL A 127 16.65 -9.02 -4.15
C VAL A 127 16.77 -8.30 -2.80
N LYS A 128 17.98 -7.92 -2.38
CA LYS A 128 18.19 -7.15 -1.15
C LYS A 128 17.39 -5.85 -1.13
N ALA A 129 17.40 -5.11 -2.25
CA ALA A 129 16.66 -3.85 -2.34
C ALA A 129 15.15 -4.06 -2.21
N VAL A 130 14.59 -5.08 -2.88
CA VAL A 130 13.16 -5.43 -2.76
C VAL A 130 12.81 -5.88 -1.35
N THR A 131 13.60 -6.77 -0.74
CA THR A 131 13.39 -7.23 0.65
C THR A 131 13.47 -6.08 1.65
N ARG A 132 14.36 -5.09 1.44
CA ARG A 132 14.41 -3.88 2.26
C ARG A 132 13.13 -3.07 2.16
N ILE A 133 12.60 -2.85 0.95
CA ILE A 133 11.34 -2.11 0.74
C ILE A 133 10.17 -2.81 1.46
N GLU A 134 10.10 -4.14 1.39
CA GLU A 134 9.11 -4.94 2.11
C GLU A 134 9.28 -4.86 3.63
N GLY A 135 10.54 -4.91 4.11
CA GLY A 135 10.88 -4.75 5.52
C GLY A 135 10.52 -3.37 6.07
N ASP A 136 10.82 -2.31 5.34
CA ASP A 136 10.49 -0.92 5.69
C ASP A 136 8.98 -0.68 5.75
N GLU A 137 8.21 -1.37 4.90
CA GLU A 137 6.76 -1.40 5.00
C GLU A 137 6.34 -2.05 6.32
N MET A 138 6.83 -3.25 6.64
CA MET A 138 6.49 -3.96 7.89
C MET A 138 6.83 -3.16 9.15
N GLN A 139 7.98 -2.48 9.16
CA GLN A 139 8.38 -1.60 10.27
C GLN A 139 7.41 -0.43 10.45
N ARG A 140 6.95 0.18 9.34
CA ARG A 140 5.91 1.23 9.40
C ARG A 140 4.58 0.71 9.96
N TRP A 141 4.19 -0.53 9.65
CA TRP A 141 3.02 -1.15 10.28
C TRP A 141 3.19 -1.34 11.79
N ALA A 142 4.38 -1.77 12.22
CA ALA A 142 4.69 -1.93 13.64
C ALA A 142 4.64 -0.58 14.39
N GLN A 143 5.18 0.49 13.80
CA GLN A 143 5.12 1.85 14.37
C GLN A 143 3.68 2.35 14.51
N ILE A 144 2.87 2.25 13.45
CA ILE A 144 1.45 2.64 13.50
C ILE A 144 0.69 1.84 14.56
N ALA A 145 1.00 0.55 14.72
CA ALA A 145 0.39 -0.28 15.75
C ALA A 145 0.79 0.15 17.17
N GLN A 146 2.05 0.55 17.38
CA GLN A 146 2.55 1.04 18.67
C GLN A 146 1.95 2.40 19.04
N GLU A 147 1.90 3.35 18.11
CA GLU A 147 1.28 4.67 18.32
C GLU A 147 -0.20 4.55 18.72
N ARG A 148 -0.93 3.59 18.13
CA ARG A 148 -2.32 3.29 18.50
C ARG A 148 -2.47 2.64 19.87
N ALA A 149 -1.43 1.97 20.38
CA ALA A 149 -1.42 1.35 21.69
C ALA A 149 -1.05 2.32 22.82
N GLU A 150 -0.41 3.46 22.52
CA GLU A 150 -0.06 4.50 23.49
C GLU A 150 -0.95 5.79 23.49
N PRO A 151 -2.29 5.75 23.42
CA PRO A 151 -3.09 6.98 23.55
C PRO A 151 -3.15 7.56 24.99
N GLY A 152 -2.44 6.97 25.97
CA GLY A 152 -2.65 7.22 27.40
C GLY A 152 -1.42 7.57 28.24
N ARG A 153 -0.23 7.78 27.67
CA ARG A 153 0.94 8.19 28.48
C ARG A 153 0.89 9.70 28.74
N SER A 154 0.05 10.10 29.69
CA SER A 154 0.09 11.42 30.33
C SER A 154 1.52 11.70 30.81
N LEU A 155 2.05 12.87 30.43
CA LEU A 155 3.36 13.37 30.85
C LEU A 155 3.45 13.37 32.39
N PRO A 156 4.54 12.87 33.01
CA PRO A 156 4.79 13.13 34.41
C PRO A 156 5.05 14.63 34.62
N ASN A 157 4.40 15.19 35.64
CA ASN A 157 4.52 16.57 36.13
C ASN A 157 5.97 17.05 36.29
#